data_AF-A0A9D4C9W2-F1
#
_entry.id   AF-A0A9D4C9W2-F1
#
_cell.length_a   1.000
_cell.length_b   1.000
_cell.length_c   1.000
_cell.angle_alpha   90.00
_cell.angle_beta   90.00
_cell.angle_gamma   90.00
#
_symmetry.space_group_name_H-M   'P 1'
#
loop_
_entity.id
_entity.type
_entity.pdbx_description
1 polymer ?
#
loop_
_entity_poly.entity_id
_entity_poly.type
_entity_poly.pdbx_seq_one_letter_code
_entity_poly.pdbx_strand_id
1 'polypeptide(L)'
;MMGNTFAKAAAIDFVIQWILWAIASYFKTEKFHDLAGSGTFLFLAYQRLQWGQTYFTRQKATTGLAMTWAARIGLFRFVQGLKDGEDSRLKGVKDKPMRFWFSWTMQGIWVFVTLLPLLVLNNREEDCPLTTWDYVGWGLWGLGFVFETVADYQKSVFKSNPDNAGKFITSGLWSISRSPAYFGELCMWLGILITSSSVVTSFKENVLVISPLFLSFLLLLAQEKQQGTQYGTDPKFANYVKQTARLLPYVW
;
A
#
# COMPACT_ATOMS: atom_id res chain seq x y z
N MET A 1 3.38 -9.10 -27.23
CA MET A 1 2.15 -9.44 -26.48
C MET A 1 2.08 -8.85 -25.07
N MET A 2 3.19 -8.71 -24.32
CA MET A 2 3.22 -8.09 -22.97
C MET A 2 2.53 -6.71 -22.85
N GLY A 3 2.80 -5.77 -23.78
CA GLY A 3 2.30 -4.39 -23.66
C GLY A 3 0.78 -4.24 -23.64
N ASN A 4 0.05 -5.17 -24.29
CA ASN A 4 -1.42 -5.12 -24.33
C ASN A 4 -2.02 -5.49 -22.96
N THR A 5 -1.40 -6.40 -22.21
CA THR A 5 -1.94 -6.88 -20.93
C THR A 5 -1.73 -5.86 -19.80
N PHE A 6 -0.58 -5.18 -19.75
CA PHE A 6 -0.36 -4.11 -18.77
C PHE A 6 -1.25 -2.90 -19.06
N ALA A 7 -1.41 -2.51 -20.33
CA ALA A 7 -2.32 -1.44 -20.71
C ALA A 7 -3.77 -1.77 -20.36
N LYS A 8 -4.20 -3.03 -20.56
CA LYS A 8 -5.51 -3.51 -20.12
C LYS A 8 -5.68 -3.44 -18.60
N ALA A 9 -4.70 -3.90 -17.82
CA ALA A 9 -4.75 -3.84 -16.36
C ALA A 9 -4.84 -2.39 -15.86
N ALA A 10 -4.02 -1.48 -16.42
CA ALA A 10 -4.09 -0.05 -16.11
C ALA A 10 -5.45 0.54 -16.46
N ALA A 11 -5.97 0.26 -17.67
CA ALA A 11 -7.26 0.76 -18.11
C ALA A 11 -8.39 0.30 -17.18
N ILE A 12 -8.40 -0.98 -16.78
CA ILE A 12 -9.37 -1.53 -15.82
C ILE A 12 -9.25 -0.81 -14.47
N ASP A 13 -8.03 -0.62 -13.94
CA ASP A 13 -7.81 0.11 -12.69
C ASP A 13 -8.44 1.50 -12.75
N PHE A 14 -8.03 2.32 -13.72
CA PHE A 14 -8.52 3.69 -13.85
C PHE A 14 -10.03 3.76 -14.10
N VAL A 15 -10.60 2.84 -14.89
CA VAL A 15 -12.05 2.78 -15.11
C VAL A 15 -12.78 2.48 -13.79
N ILE A 16 -12.30 1.52 -12.99
CA ILE A 16 -12.88 1.24 -11.67
C ILE A 16 -12.77 2.47 -10.77
N GLN A 17 -11.59 3.10 -10.68
CA GLN A 17 -11.40 4.28 -9.85
C GLN A 17 -12.31 5.45 -10.26
N TRP A 18 -12.46 5.69 -11.56
CA TRP A 18 -13.26 6.82 -12.05
C TRP A 18 -14.77 6.56 -11.94
N ILE A 19 -15.24 5.33 -12.13
CA ILE A 19 -16.64 4.96 -11.88
C ILE A 19 -16.96 5.13 -10.39
N LEU A 20 -16.10 4.60 -9.51
CA LEU A 20 -16.30 4.70 -8.07
C LEU A 20 -16.18 6.15 -7.59
N TRP A 21 -15.27 6.94 -8.17
CA TRP A 21 -15.23 8.39 -7.95
C TRP A 21 -16.53 9.08 -8.34
N ALA A 22 -17.11 8.76 -9.50
CA ALA A 22 -18.36 9.39 -9.94
C ALA A 22 -19.50 9.11 -8.95
N ILE A 23 -19.60 7.87 -8.47
CA ILE A 23 -20.54 7.46 -7.41
C ILE A 23 -20.22 8.23 -6.11
N ALA A 24 -18.95 8.30 -5.72
CA ALA A 24 -18.51 8.94 -4.48
C ALA A 24 -18.81 10.43 -4.47
N SER A 25 -18.58 11.08 -5.62
CA SER A 25 -18.80 12.50 -5.83
C SER A 25 -20.28 12.83 -5.83
N TYR A 26 -21.12 11.94 -6.38
CA TYR A 26 -22.58 12.10 -6.35
C TYR A 26 -23.13 12.00 -4.93
N PHE A 27 -22.70 10.99 -4.16
CA PHE A 27 -23.13 10.78 -2.78
C PHE A 27 -22.37 11.61 -1.74
N LYS A 28 -21.36 12.40 -2.17
CA LYS A 28 -20.45 13.18 -1.32
C LYS A 28 -19.88 12.38 -0.14
N THR A 29 -19.51 11.13 -0.40
CA THR A 29 -19.03 10.19 0.62
C THR A 29 -17.64 9.70 0.31
N GLU A 30 -16.82 9.61 1.35
CA GLU A 30 -15.44 9.11 1.30
C GLU A 30 -15.29 7.71 1.90
N LYS A 31 -16.37 7.18 2.49
CA LYS A 31 -16.35 5.95 3.29
C LYS A 31 -15.87 4.72 2.53
N PHE A 32 -16.02 4.71 1.22
CA PHE A 32 -15.63 3.59 0.37
C PHE A 32 -14.35 3.84 -0.43
N HIS A 33 -13.70 5.00 -0.30
CA HIS A 33 -12.46 5.30 -1.02
C HIS A 33 -11.38 4.25 -0.72
N ASP A 34 -11.16 3.93 0.55
CA ASP A 34 -10.15 2.93 0.93
C ASP A 34 -10.55 1.50 0.54
N LEU A 35 -11.84 1.16 0.63
CA LEU A 35 -12.36 -0.13 0.14
C LEU A 35 -12.20 -0.28 -1.38
N ALA A 36 -12.41 0.81 -2.13
CA ALA A 36 -12.25 0.82 -3.57
C ALA A 36 -10.82 0.47 -3.96
N GLY A 37 -9.82 1.14 -3.38
CA GLY A 37 -8.42 0.84 -3.64
C GLY A 37 -8.04 -0.61 -3.33
N SER A 38 -8.40 -1.10 -2.15
CA SER A 38 -8.13 -2.49 -1.76
C SER A 38 -8.89 -3.51 -2.61
N GLY A 39 -10.13 -3.21 -2.99
CA GLY A 39 -10.95 -4.03 -3.89
C GLY A 39 -10.35 -4.12 -5.28
N THR A 40 -9.88 -3.00 -5.83
CA THR A 40 -9.19 -2.98 -7.14
C THR A 40 -7.88 -3.76 -7.07
N PHE A 41 -7.13 -3.66 -5.98
CA PHE A 41 -5.94 -4.49 -5.73
C PHE A 41 -6.25 -6.00 -5.81
N LEU A 42 -7.27 -6.44 -5.05
CA LEU A 42 -7.70 -7.84 -5.02
C LEU A 42 -8.15 -8.31 -6.41
N PHE A 43 -8.96 -7.50 -7.08
CA PHE A 43 -9.49 -7.80 -8.39
C PHE A 43 -8.38 -7.94 -9.43
N LEU A 44 -7.46 -6.98 -9.53
CA LEU A 44 -6.37 -7.02 -10.50
C LEU A 44 -5.39 -8.16 -10.22
N ALA A 45 -5.05 -8.42 -8.96
CA ALA A 45 -4.19 -9.54 -8.58
C ALA A 45 -4.79 -10.88 -9.03
N TYR A 46 -6.08 -11.10 -8.75
CA TYR A 46 -6.79 -12.32 -9.16
C TYR A 46 -6.97 -12.41 -10.67
N GLN A 47 -7.47 -11.35 -11.30
CA GLN A 47 -7.75 -11.31 -12.74
C GLN A 47 -6.49 -11.54 -13.56
N ARG A 48 -5.34 -11.02 -13.10
CA ARG A 48 -4.07 -11.21 -13.77
C ARG A 48 -3.63 -12.67 -13.77
N LEU A 49 -3.80 -13.38 -12.64
CA LEU A 49 -3.52 -14.82 -12.54
C LEU A 49 -4.39 -15.61 -13.53
N GLN A 50 -5.67 -15.25 -13.64
CA GLN A 50 -6.60 -15.88 -14.60
C GLN A 50 -6.21 -15.63 -16.06
N TRP A 51 -5.71 -14.44 -16.42
CA TRP A 51 -5.26 -14.16 -17.79
C TRP A 51 -3.95 -14.84 -18.15
N GLY A 52 -3.08 -15.12 -17.17
CA GLY A 52 -1.84 -15.86 -17.41
C GLY A 52 -2.09 -17.32 -17.79
N GLN A 53 -3.20 -17.90 -17.31
CA GLN A 53 -3.53 -19.33 -17.44
C GLN A 53 -2.41 -20.27 -16.97
N THR A 54 -1.42 -19.73 -16.25
CA THR A 54 -0.34 -20.44 -15.60
C THR A 54 -0.51 -20.36 -14.10
N TYR A 55 -0.44 -21.52 -13.46
CA TYR A 55 -0.71 -21.68 -12.03
C TYR A 55 0.49 -22.34 -11.36
N PHE A 56 1.67 -21.74 -11.52
CA PHE A 56 2.87 -22.23 -10.85
C PHE A 56 2.84 -21.85 -9.37
N THR A 57 3.59 -22.59 -8.55
CA THR A 57 3.64 -22.37 -7.09
C THR A 57 4.06 -20.94 -6.75
N ARG A 58 5.05 -20.40 -7.48
CA ARG A 58 5.52 -19.01 -7.32
C ARG A 58 4.39 -17.99 -7.48
N GLN A 59 3.59 -18.12 -8.54
CA GLN A 59 2.50 -17.19 -8.88
C GLN A 59 1.35 -17.29 -7.88
N LYS A 60 0.93 -18.52 -7.54
CA LYS A 60 -0.12 -18.76 -6.54
C LYS A 60 0.25 -18.20 -5.17
N ALA A 61 1.45 -18.48 -4.68
CA ALA A 61 1.93 -17.98 -3.41
C ALA A 61 1.98 -16.45 -3.40
N THR A 62 2.68 -15.83 -4.37
CA THR A 62 2.90 -14.38 -4.40
C THR A 62 1.60 -13.60 -4.60
N THR A 63 0.70 -14.10 -5.46
CA THR A 63 -0.65 -13.52 -5.62
C THR A 63 -1.45 -13.63 -4.32
N GLY A 64 -1.40 -14.78 -3.64
CA GLY A 64 -2.06 -14.97 -2.35
C GLY A 64 -1.54 -14.02 -1.27
N LEU A 65 -0.23 -13.77 -1.21
CA LEU A 65 0.37 -12.79 -0.31
C LEU A 65 -0.16 -11.37 -0.59
N ALA A 66 -0.12 -10.93 -1.85
CA ALA A 66 -0.64 -9.61 -2.24
C ALA A 66 -2.13 -9.46 -1.90
N MET A 67 -2.94 -10.50 -2.15
CA MET A 67 -4.36 -10.50 -1.81
C MET A 67 -4.59 -10.45 -0.29
N THR A 68 -3.81 -11.20 0.47
CA THR A 68 -3.89 -11.21 1.95
C THR A 68 -3.63 -9.82 2.51
N TRP A 69 -2.58 -9.15 2.01
CA TRP A 69 -2.29 -7.78 2.40
C TRP A 69 -3.43 -6.81 2.01
N ALA A 70 -3.89 -6.87 0.76
CA ALA A 70 -4.96 -5.99 0.26
C ALA A 70 -6.27 -6.14 1.05
N ALA A 71 -6.65 -7.37 1.39
CA ALA A 71 -7.82 -7.67 2.21
C ALA A 71 -7.65 -7.12 3.63
N ARG A 72 -6.48 -7.32 4.24
CA ARG A 72 -6.18 -6.86 5.61
C ARG A 72 -6.20 -5.34 5.70
N ILE A 73 -5.49 -4.64 4.81
CA ILE A 73 -5.40 -3.17 4.86
C ILE A 73 -6.75 -2.52 4.54
N GLY A 74 -7.50 -3.08 3.58
CA GLY A 74 -8.83 -2.61 3.22
C GLY A 74 -9.82 -2.75 4.36
N LEU A 75 -9.88 -3.94 4.99
CA LEU A 75 -10.75 -4.19 6.13
C LEU A 75 -10.36 -3.32 7.33
N PHE A 76 -9.08 -3.25 7.67
CA PHE A 76 -8.60 -2.44 8.80
C PHE A 76 -8.96 -0.97 8.63
N ARG A 77 -8.65 -0.37 7.47
CA ARG A 77 -8.96 1.04 7.19
C ARG A 77 -10.47 1.30 7.14
N PHE A 78 -11.25 0.39 6.57
CA PHE A 78 -12.70 0.51 6.54
C PHE A 78 -13.31 0.52 7.96
N VAL A 79 -12.93 -0.44 8.80
CA VAL A 79 -13.41 -0.52 10.19
C VAL A 79 -13.00 0.73 10.97
N GLN A 80 -11.77 1.23 10.79
CA GLN A 80 -11.33 2.45 11.45
C GLN A 80 -12.06 3.69 10.93
N GLY A 81 -12.30 3.79 9.62
CA GLY A 81 -13.08 4.88 9.03
C GLY A 81 -14.52 4.93 9.55
N LEU A 82 -15.14 3.78 9.81
CA LEU A 82 -16.46 3.72 10.45
C LEU A 82 -16.44 4.20 11.91
N LYS A 83 -15.33 4.01 12.64
CA LYS A 83 -15.17 4.44 14.03
C LYS A 83 -14.84 5.94 14.14
N ASP A 84 -13.93 6.42 13.31
CA ASP A 84 -13.47 7.82 13.32
C ASP A 84 -14.49 8.76 12.64
N GLY A 85 -15.47 8.21 11.91
CA GLY A 85 -16.64 8.90 11.36
C GLY A 85 -16.38 9.69 10.08
N GLU A 86 -15.36 10.55 10.09
CA GLU A 86 -14.93 11.35 8.93
C GLU A 86 -13.41 11.19 8.73
N ASP A 87 -12.99 10.97 7.47
CA ASP A 87 -11.58 10.85 7.13
C ASP A 87 -10.97 12.25 7.00
N SER A 88 -10.09 12.59 7.95
CA SER A 88 -9.39 13.87 7.98
C SER A 88 -8.57 14.16 6.70
N ARG A 89 -8.21 13.14 5.92
CA ARG A 89 -7.48 13.27 4.65
C ARG A 89 -8.34 13.80 3.51
N LEU A 90 -9.63 13.50 3.54
CA LEU A 90 -10.59 13.83 2.46
C LEU A 90 -11.56 14.95 2.85
N LYS A 91 -11.48 15.41 4.10
CA LYS A 91 -12.16 16.61 4.62
C LYS A 91 -11.86 17.85 3.76
N GLY A 92 -12.91 18.44 3.18
CA GLY A 92 -12.84 19.59 2.28
C GLY A 92 -12.32 19.30 0.86
N VAL A 93 -11.84 18.07 0.60
CA VAL A 93 -11.49 17.59 -0.75
C VAL A 93 -12.75 17.10 -1.47
N LYS A 94 -13.64 16.40 -0.76
CA LYS A 94 -14.92 15.88 -1.29
C LYS A 94 -15.86 16.96 -1.85
N ASP A 95 -15.78 18.18 -1.33
CA ASP A 95 -16.62 19.31 -1.79
C ASP A 95 -16.13 19.91 -3.11
N LYS A 96 -14.90 19.56 -3.54
CA LYS A 96 -14.27 20.06 -4.76
C LYS A 96 -14.08 18.91 -5.75
N PRO A 97 -14.98 18.72 -6.72
CA PRO A 97 -15.01 17.52 -7.57
C PRO A 97 -13.68 17.28 -8.29
N MET A 98 -13.00 18.33 -8.75
CA MET A 98 -11.70 18.20 -9.41
C MET A 98 -10.57 17.73 -8.48
N ARG A 99 -10.55 18.21 -7.23
CA ARG A 99 -9.55 17.76 -6.23
C ARG A 99 -9.83 16.34 -5.78
N PHE A 100 -11.11 15.99 -5.65
CA PHE A 100 -11.51 14.62 -5.34
C PHE A 100 -11.11 13.67 -6.46
N TRP A 101 -11.38 14.02 -7.73
CA TRP A 101 -10.96 13.22 -8.89
C TRP A 101 -9.45 12.96 -8.91
N PHE A 102 -8.65 13.97 -8.57
CA PHE A 102 -7.20 13.82 -8.48
C PHE A 102 -6.80 12.82 -7.39
N SER A 103 -7.45 12.84 -6.22
CA SER A 103 -7.20 11.84 -5.15
C SER A 103 -7.47 10.41 -5.61
N TRP A 104 -8.59 10.18 -6.30
CA TRP A 104 -8.92 8.86 -6.86
C TRP A 104 -7.97 8.42 -7.97
N THR A 105 -7.51 9.36 -8.80
CA THR A 105 -6.52 9.08 -9.84
C THR A 105 -5.16 8.73 -9.23
N MET A 106 -4.73 9.43 -8.18
CA MET A 106 -3.52 9.06 -7.43
C MET A 106 -3.63 7.69 -6.79
N GLN A 107 -4.83 7.32 -6.30
CA GLN A 107 -5.09 5.97 -5.79
C GLN A 107 -4.91 4.92 -6.88
N GLY A 108 -5.45 5.13 -8.08
CA GLY A 108 -5.22 4.23 -9.23
C GLY A 108 -3.75 4.10 -9.61
N ILE A 109 -3.02 5.21 -9.70
CA ILE A 109 -1.57 5.15 -9.96
C ILE A 109 -0.86 4.33 -8.89
N TRP A 110 -1.22 4.53 -7.61
CA TRP A 110 -0.66 3.76 -6.51
C TRP A 110 -0.99 2.27 -6.60
N VAL A 111 -2.23 1.89 -6.91
CA VAL A 111 -2.62 0.49 -7.10
C VAL A 111 -1.81 -0.14 -8.23
N PHE A 112 -1.81 0.48 -9.40
CA PHE A 112 -1.13 -0.05 -10.58
C PHE A 112 0.38 -0.17 -10.39
N VAL A 113 1.06 0.89 -9.95
CA VAL A 113 2.52 0.93 -9.82
C VAL A 113 3.01 -0.04 -8.75
N THR A 114 2.28 -0.15 -7.65
CA THR A 114 2.59 -1.11 -6.58
C THR A 114 2.40 -2.56 -7.04
N LEU A 115 1.38 -2.84 -7.86
CA LEU A 115 1.13 -4.18 -8.42
C LEU A 115 2.09 -4.60 -9.53
N LEU A 116 2.85 -3.69 -10.14
CA LEU A 116 3.70 -3.99 -11.30
C LEU A 116 4.56 -5.26 -11.16
N PRO A 117 5.27 -5.51 -10.03
CA PRO A 117 6.06 -6.72 -9.85
C PRO A 117 5.23 -8.00 -9.99
N LEU A 118 4.03 -8.02 -9.39
CA LEU A 118 3.10 -9.13 -9.49
C LEU A 118 2.56 -9.29 -10.92
N LEU A 119 2.26 -8.18 -11.61
CA LEU A 119 1.76 -8.21 -12.98
C LEU A 119 2.78 -8.82 -13.95
N VAL A 120 4.08 -8.54 -13.74
CA VAL A 120 5.19 -9.13 -14.52
C VAL A 120 5.37 -10.61 -14.18
N LEU A 121 5.36 -10.97 -12.89
CA LEU A 121 5.48 -12.35 -12.45
C LEU A 121 4.37 -13.25 -13.05
N ASN A 122 3.13 -12.77 -13.03
CA ASN A 122 1.98 -13.49 -13.58
C ASN A 122 1.91 -13.43 -15.13
N ASN A 123 2.87 -12.80 -15.81
CA ASN A 123 3.02 -12.88 -17.27
C ASN A 123 3.93 -14.02 -17.71
N ARG A 124 4.58 -14.73 -16.78
CA ARG A 124 5.45 -15.84 -17.14
C ARG A 124 4.65 -17.11 -17.45
N GLU A 125 4.97 -17.71 -18.59
CA GLU A 125 4.36 -18.94 -19.07
C GLU A 125 5.21 -20.19 -18.74
N GLU A 126 6.45 -19.99 -18.29
CA GLU A 126 7.41 -21.06 -17.99
C GLU A 126 7.42 -21.41 -16.49
N ASP A 127 7.43 -22.71 -16.19
CA ASP A 127 7.59 -23.22 -14.83
C ASP A 127 9.08 -23.25 -14.44
N CYS A 128 9.62 -22.09 -14.04
CA CYS A 128 10.97 -22.04 -13.51
C CYS A 128 10.99 -22.56 -12.07
N PRO A 129 11.94 -23.43 -11.70
CA PRO A 129 12.04 -23.96 -10.34
C PRO A 129 12.17 -22.84 -9.31
N LEU A 130 11.69 -23.11 -8.09
CA LEU A 130 11.82 -22.17 -6.98
C LEU A 130 13.30 -21.96 -6.65
N THR A 131 13.66 -20.71 -6.47
CA THR A 131 15.00 -20.25 -6.16
C THR A 131 15.08 -19.78 -4.70
N THR A 132 16.28 -19.66 -4.15
CA THR A 132 16.49 -19.10 -2.81
C THR A 132 15.88 -17.69 -2.66
N TRP A 133 15.88 -16.90 -3.73
CA TRP A 133 15.30 -15.55 -3.75
C TRP A 133 13.79 -15.55 -3.54
N ASP A 134 13.08 -16.59 -3.98
CA ASP A 134 11.64 -16.71 -3.75
C ASP A 134 11.34 -16.79 -2.24
N TYR A 135 12.09 -17.64 -1.53
CA TYR A 135 11.97 -17.81 -0.08
C TYR A 135 12.40 -16.56 0.69
N VAL A 136 13.48 -15.89 0.26
CA VAL A 136 13.91 -14.61 0.85
C VAL A 136 12.83 -13.56 0.68
N GLY A 137 12.23 -13.45 -0.51
CA GLY A 137 11.14 -12.51 -0.79
C GLY A 137 9.89 -12.77 0.04
N TRP A 138 9.46 -14.03 0.15
CA TRP A 138 8.33 -14.41 1.01
C TRP A 138 8.62 -14.21 2.49
N GLY A 139 9.84 -14.49 2.94
CA GLY A 139 10.28 -14.24 4.31
C GLY A 139 10.26 -12.75 4.65
N LEU A 140 10.79 -11.91 3.76
CA LEU A 140 10.75 -10.46 3.92
C LEU A 140 9.32 -9.93 3.93
N TRP A 141 8.44 -10.49 3.09
CA TRP A 141 7.02 -10.18 3.13
C TRP A 141 6.38 -10.53 4.47
N GLY A 142 6.66 -11.72 5.00
CA GLY A 142 6.15 -12.15 6.30
C GLY A 142 6.57 -11.22 7.43
N LEU A 143 7.85 -10.79 7.45
CA LEU A 143 8.34 -9.81 8.41
C LEU A 143 7.60 -8.47 8.26
N GLY A 144 7.46 -7.96 7.03
CA GLY A 144 6.74 -6.72 6.76
C GLY A 144 5.28 -6.78 7.24
N PHE A 145 4.59 -7.89 6.99
CA PHE A 145 3.22 -8.12 7.43
C PHE A 145 3.07 -8.09 8.95
N VAL A 146 4.00 -8.71 9.68
CA VAL A 146 4.03 -8.66 11.15
C VAL A 146 4.28 -7.25 11.65
N PHE A 147 5.26 -6.54 11.08
CA PHE A 147 5.56 -5.15 11.44
C PHE A 147 4.35 -4.23 11.24
N GLU A 148 3.69 -4.30 10.08
CA GLU A 148 2.51 -3.49 9.80
C GLU A 148 1.36 -3.83 10.77
N THR A 149 1.13 -5.12 11.01
CA THR A 149 0.06 -5.58 11.89
C THR A 149 0.26 -5.15 13.34
N VAL A 150 1.48 -5.31 13.87
CA VAL A 150 1.81 -4.91 15.25
C VAL A 150 1.78 -3.38 15.40
N ALA A 151 2.30 -2.64 14.42
CA ALA A 151 2.29 -1.17 14.43
C ALA A 151 0.88 -0.60 14.50
N ASP A 152 -0.02 -1.12 13.66
CA ASP A 152 -1.42 -0.70 13.62
C ASP A 152 -2.19 -1.10 14.87
N TYR A 153 -1.90 -2.29 15.42
CA TYR A 153 -2.47 -2.71 16.69
C TYR A 153 -2.05 -1.79 17.84
N GLN A 154 -0.75 -1.50 17.96
CA GLN A 154 -0.21 -0.56 18.97
C GLN A 154 -0.87 0.82 18.86
N LYS A 155 -1.01 1.34 17.63
CA LYS A 155 -1.67 2.63 17.39
C LYS A 155 -3.15 2.61 17.75
N SER A 156 -3.85 1.50 17.43
CA SER A 156 -5.27 1.34 17.73
C SER A 156 -5.53 1.28 19.24
N VAL A 157 -4.71 0.53 19.99
CA VAL A 157 -4.78 0.46 21.46
C VAL A 157 -4.48 1.82 22.07
N PHE A 158 -3.44 2.51 21.61
CA PHE A 158 -3.09 3.85 22.09
C PHE A 158 -4.23 4.86 21.90
N LYS A 159 -4.84 4.89 20.72
CA LYS A 159 -5.98 5.76 20.40
C LYS A 159 -7.25 5.42 21.17
N SER A 160 -7.43 4.17 21.57
CA SER A 160 -8.63 3.74 22.30
C SER A 160 -8.71 4.30 23.73
N ASN A 161 -7.58 4.76 24.28
CA ASN A 161 -7.55 5.42 25.58
C ASN A 161 -7.89 6.92 25.43
N PRO A 162 -8.98 7.43 26.04
CA PRO A 162 -9.36 8.84 26.00
C PRO A 162 -8.26 9.80 26.49
N ASP A 163 -7.41 9.37 27.44
CA ASP A 163 -6.31 10.19 27.97
C ASP A 163 -5.23 10.50 26.92
N ASN A 164 -5.23 9.76 25.81
CA ASN A 164 -4.31 9.94 24.69
C ASN A 164 -4.90 10.79 23.56
N ALA A 165 -6.11 11.35 23.72
CA ALA A 165 -6.69 12.24 22.74
C ALA A 165 -5.74 13.42 22.41
N GLY A 166 -5.44 13.60 21.12
CA GLY A 166 -4.51 14.64 20.65
C GLY A 166 -3.02 14.34 20.87
N LYS A 167 -2.65 13.23 21.52
CA LYS A 167 -1.25 12.81 21.71
C LYS A 167 -0.78 11.89 20.58
N PHE A 168 0.53 11.79 20.42
CA PHE A 168 1.17 10.84 19.51
C PHE A 168 1.78 9.67 20.28
N ILE A 169 1.79 8.49 19.67
CA ILE A 169 2.40 7.29 20.23
C ILE A 169 3.92 7.36 20.08
N THR A 170 4.65 7.03 21.15
CA THR A 170 6.12 7.04 21.18
C THR A 170 6.71 5.74 21.74
N SER A 171 5.87 4.71 21.94
CA SER A 171 6.26 3.43 22.54
C SER A 171 6.21 2.28 21.53
N GLY A 172 6.88 1.18 21.85
CA GLY A 172 6.90 0.00 20.99
C GLY A 172 7.62 0.26 19.66
N LEU A 173 7.03 -0.13 18.54
CA LEU A 173 7.63 0.11 17.22
C LEU A 173 7.69 1.60 16.85
N TRP A 174 6.83 2.40 17.47
CA TRP A 174 6.74 3.85 17.24
C TRP A 174 7.84 4.64 17.97
N SER A 175 8.62 4.03 18.88
CA SER A 175 9.83 4.65 19.42
C SER A 175 11.00 4.58 18.43
N ILE A 176 11.00 3.55 17.58
CA ILE A 176 12.09 3.23 16.65
C ILE A 176 11.88 3.94 15.31
N SER A 177 10.64 3.92 14.80
CA SER A 177 10.28 4.53 13.52
C SER A 177 9.03 5.40 13.66
N ARG A 178 8.99 6.52 12.94
CA ARG A 178 7.83 7.41 12.91
C ARG A 178 6.61 6.83 12.19
N SER A 179 6.80 5.81 11.37
CA SER A 179 5.71 5.11 10.66
C SER A 179 6.09 3.65 10.40
N PRO A 180 6.11 2.81 11.45
CA PRO A 180 6.49 1.41 11.34
C PRO A 180 5.55 0.60 10.44
N ALA A 181 4.29 1.03 10.30
CA ALA A 181 3.35 0.44 9.35
C ALA A 181 3.79 0.62 7.89
N TYR A 182 4.26 1.81 7.52
CA TYR A 182 4.76 2.08 6.16
C TYR A 182 6.05 1.34 5.86
N PHE A 183 6.89 1.12 6.88
CA PHE A 183 8.05 0.24 6.76
C PHE A 183 7.62 -1.21 6.45
N GLY A 184 6.62 -1.73 7.17
CA GLY A 184 6.06 -3.05 6.91
C GLY A 184 5.53 -3.19 5.48
N GLU A 185 4.77 -2.21 5.01
CA GLU A 185 4.27 -2.14 3.64
C GLU A 185 5.42 -2.16 2.61
N LEU A 186 6.46 -1.35 2.81
CA LEU A 186 7.63 -1.33 1.94
C LEU A 186 8.35 -2.69 1.91
N CYS A 187 8.56 -3.33 3.07
CA CYS A 187 9.16 -4.67 3.14
C CYS A 187 8.36 -5.71 2.38
N MET A 188 7.02 -5.67 2.47
CA MET A 188 6.15 -6.58 1.71
C MET A 188 6.32 -6.42 0.20
N TRP A 189 6.26 -5.19 -0.30
CA TRP A 189 6.38 -4.95 -1.74
C TRP A 189 7.81 -5.17 -2.26
N LEU A 190 8.84 -4.92 -1.44
CA LEU A 190 10.21 -5.34 -1.73
C LEU A 190 10.34 -6.87 -1.77
N GLY A 191 9.68 -7.59 -0.86
CA GLY A 191 9.63 -9.05 -0.87
C GLY A 191 9.04 -9.59 -2.16
N ILE A 192 7.90 -9.03 -2.59
CA ILE A 192 7.27 -9.37 -3.89
C ILE A 192 8.20 -9.03 -5.06
N LEU A 193 8.91 -7.90 -5.01
CA LEU A 193 9.89 -7.53 -6.04
C LEU A 193 11.05 -8.54 -6.10
N ILE A 194 11.61 -8.94 -4.96
CA ILE A 194 12.70 -9.93 -4.90
C ILE A 194 12.24 -11.26 -5.51
N THR A 195 11.07 -11.76 -5.10
CA THR A 195 10.48 -12.98 -5.70
C THR A 195 10.27 -12.81 -7.21
N SER A 196 9.77 -11.65 -7.65
CA SER A 196 9.55 -11.36 -9.07
C SER A 196 10.85 -11.19 -9.86
N SER A 197 11.94 -10.77 -9.22
CA SER A 197 13.25 -10.59 -9.87
C SER A 197 13.86 -11.92 -10.32
N SER A 198 13.50 -13.03 -9.67
CA SER A 198 13.97 -14.38 -10.03
C SER A 198 13.55 -14.80 -11.45
N VAL A 199 12.49 -14.18 -11.98
CA VAL A 199 11.98 -14.46 -13.32
C VAL A 199 12.32 -13.35 -14.32
N VAL A 200 12.99 -12.27 -13.93
CA VAL A 200 13.35 -11.17 -14.82
C VAL A 200 14.56 -11.56 -15.67
N THR A 201 14.39 -11.61 -16.99
CA THR A 201 15.45 -12.00 -17.93
C THR A 201 15.86 -10.85 -18.85
N SER A 202 15.05 -9.79 -18.94
CA SER A 202 15.28 -8.67 -19.87
C SER A 202 15.48 -7.33 -19.16
N PHE A 203 16.38 -6.49 -19.69
CA PHE A 203 16.65 -5.14 -19.17
C PHE A 203 15.39 -4.25 -19.11
N LYS A 204 14.40 -4.47 -19.98
CA LYS A 204 13.11 -3.75 -19.98
C LYS A 204 12.23 -4.05 -18.76
N GLU A 205 12.47 -5.17 -18.09
CA GLU A 205 11.74 -5.58 -16.89
C GLU A 205 12.41 -5.06 -15.60
N ASN A 206 13.60 -4.46 -15.69
CA ASN A 206 14.21 -3.73 -14.56
C ASN A 206 13.41 -2.48 -14.14
N VAL A 207 12.43 -2.07 -14.96
CA VAL A 207 11.42 -1.05 -14.63
C VAL A 207 10.64 -1.40 -13.35
N LEU A 208 10.66 -2.66 -12.90
CA LEU A 208 10.06 -3.09 -11.64
C LEU A 208 10.60 -2.37 -10.39
N VAL A 209 11.84 -1.85 -10.44
CA VAL A 209 12.43 -1.04 -9.34
C VAL A 209 11.67 0.28 -9.14
N ILE A 210 10.92 0.76 -10.13
CA ILE A 210 10.08 1.95 -9.99
C ILE A 210 9.00 1.73 -8.91
N SER A 211 8.52 0.49 -8.74
CA SER A 211 7.47 0.17 -7.77
C SER A 211 7.83 0.55 -6.32
N PRO A 212 8.92 0.02 -5.72
CA PRO A 212 9.30 0.39 -4.35
C PRO A 212 9.79 1.84 -4.22
N LEU A 213 10.40 2.42 -5.25
CA LEU A 213 10.81 3.83 -5.24
C LEU A 213 9.60 4.77 -5.20
N PHE A 214 8.60 4.49 -6.04
CA PHE A 214 7.34 5.22 -6.04
C PHE A 214 6.60 5.05 -4.72
N LEU A 215 6.50 3.81 -4.23
CA LEU A 215 5.81 3.51 -2.97
C LEU A 215 6.48 4.23 -1.79
N SER A 216 7.80 4.14 -1.66
CA SER A 216 8.54 4.84 -0.60
C SER A 216 8.34 6.36 -0.67
N PHE A 217 8.45 6.96 -1.86
CA PHE A 217 8.19 8.38 -2.06
C PHE A 217 6.77 8.79 -1.63
N LEU A 218 5.75 8.05 -2.07
CA LEU A 218 4.35 8.36 -1.76
C LEU A 218 4.04 8.21 -0.26
N LEU A 219 4.55 7.16 0.38
CA LEU A 219 4.37 6.93 1.81
C LEU A 219 5.06 8.02 2.64
N LEU A 220 6.26 8.45 2.24
CA LEU A 220 7.00 9.52 2.90
C LEU A 220 6.30 10.87 2.83
N LEU A 221 5.71 11.21 1.67
CA LEU A 221 4.93 12.43 1.51
C LEU A 221 3.62 12.38 2.30
N ALA A 222 2.93 11.24 2.25
CA ALA A 222 1.69 11.04 2.99
C ALA A 222 1.91 11.18 4.49
N GLN A 223 3.01 10.60 5.00
CA GLN A 223 3.43 10.71 6.40
C GLN A 223 3.64 12.17 6.83
N GLU A 224 4.46 12.94 6.10
CA GLU A 224 4.75 14.32 6.45
C GLU A 224 3.52 15.19 6.43
N LYS A 225 2.67 15.02 5.41
CA LYS A 225 1.42 15.77 5.31
C LYS A 225 0.47 15.47 6.47
N GLN A 226 0.33 14.20 6.83
CA GLN A 226 -0.54 13.79 7.94
C GLN A 226 0.00 14.28 9.29
N GLN A 227 1.30 14.11 9.54
CA GLN A 227 1.93 14.53 10.79
C GLN A 227 1.94 16.05 10.95
N GLY A 228 2.23 16.79 9.88
CA GLY A 228 2.22 18.25 9.89
C GLY A 228 0.82 18.85 10.09
N THR A 229 -0.22 18.21 9.55
CA THR A 229 -1.61 18.66 9.77
C THR A 229 -2.13 18.31 11.15
N GLN A 230 -1.74 17.15 11.70
CA GLN A 230 -2.27 16.67 12.98
C GLN A 230 -1.52 17.25 14.20
N TYR A 231 -0.19 17.37 14.13
CA TYR A 231 0.66 17.76 15.26
C TYR A 231 1.33 19.13 15.07
N GLY A 232 1.30 19.70 13.87
CA GLY A 232 1.66 21.09 13.60
C GLY A 232 2.99 21.53 14.22
N THR A 233 2.95 22.62 14.98
CA THR A 233 4.09 23.26 15.65
C THR A 233 4.31 22.76 17.09
N ASP A 234 3.72 21.63 17.51
CA ASP A 234 3.91 21.11 18.87
C ASP A 234 5.41 20.86 19.16
N PRO A 235 6.01 21.56 20.14
CA PRO A 235 7.42 21.39 20.49
C PRO A 235 7.78 19.96 20.88
N LYS A 236 6.84 19.21 21.48
CA LYS A 236 7.06 17.80 21.86
C LYS A 236 7.13 16.91 20.63
N PHE A 237 6.27 17.16 19.64
CA PHE A 237 6.32 16.45 18.37
C PHE A 237 7.58 16.80 17.57
N ALA A 238 8.01 18.07 17.58
CA ALA A 238 9.26 18.48 16.96
C ALA A 238 10.49 17.78 17.56
N ASN A 239 10.51 17.61 18.89
CA ASN A 239 11.57 16.83 19.55
C ASN A 239 11.52 15.33 19.21
N TYR A 240 10.32 14.76 19.13
CA TYR A 240 10.15 13.36 18.69
C TYR A 240 10.64 13.15 17.24
N VAL A 241 10.33 14.08 16.33
CA VAL A 241 10.82 14.02 14.94
C VAL A 241 12.34 14.04 14.85
N LYS A 242 13.03 14.75 15.75
CA LYS A 242 14.49 14.78 15.81
C LYS A 242 15.11 13.49 16.36
N GLN A 243 14.39 12.77 17.20
CA GLN A 243 14.90 11.59 17.91
C GLN A 243 14.52 10.27 17.24
N THR A 244 13.49 10.26 16.38
CA THR A 244 12.95 9.04 15.78
C THR A 244 13.11 9.02 14.27
N ALA A 245 13.66 7.91 13.76
CA ALA A 245 13.93 7.70 12.33
C ALA A 245 12.66 7.82 11.48
N ARG A 246 12.82 8.23 10.22
CA ARG A 246 11.67 8.49 9.34
C ARG A 246 11.00 7.19 8.92
N LEU A 247 11.80 6.21 8.53
CA LEU A 247 11.36 4.86 8.15
C LEU A 247 12.28 3.78 8.73
N LEU A 248 13.60 3.91 8.57
CA LEU A 248 14.60 2.90 8.93
C LEU A 248 15.57 3.45 9.99
N PRO A 249 15.73 2.78 11.15
CA PRO A 249 16.76 3.17 12.11
C PRO A 249 18.15 3.10 11.45
N TYR A 250 18.94 4.16 11.62
CA TYR A 250 20.34 4.32 11.17
C TYR A 250 20.59 4.39 9.65
N VAL A 251 19.56 4.26 8.82
CA VAL A 251 19.67 4.51 7.37
C VAL A 251 19.03 5.85 7.02
N TRP A 252 17.84 6.15 7.57
CA TRP A 252 17.05 7.36 7.28
C TRP A 252 15.89 7.63 8.27
#